data_AF-A0A554ISY4-F1
#
_entry.id   AF-A0A554ISY4-F1
#
_cell.length_a   1.000
_cell.length_b   1.000
_cell.length_c   1.000
_cell.angle_alpha   90.00
_cell.angle_beta   90.00
_cell.angle_gamma   90.00
#
_symmetry.space_group_name_H-M   'P 1'
#
loop_
_entity.id
_entity.type
_entity.pdbx_description
1 polymer ?
#
loop_
_entity_poly.entity_id
_entity_poly.type
_entity_poly.pdbx_seq_one_letter_code
_entity_poly.pdbx_strand_id
1 'polypeptide(L)'
;MKERPASLLAWIYVGSLAIVLGISLLSATPSPQDDHFLYQRFIESLAGGRLDLSIPGFHGSDLFGFIIYVFTRSPIAQIYGLFIAAALLPLAGFLAGRSIFKEDWHGIVLASIVALMPFISFVSLRGWTGPGYWLLMLLTIWSATTKRWWLTGILFALAILTKPFAIVLLPLLFVLNPSKEKNWERHRAVFMGGAIVALYLLIQYVQAGRIFVGAHADLSEAGALQGPTRILLNIAHGLQILFSVHNYYYPNPALTGPGNMMHTTPVIVFLGLFAMLAPDTAGADRRLMRSLLLGAIIGIGMNALLDHMDHFYMEASILLFTIAALPMLRRFPLWIPIVLATLHFQWFYFYLQYRPGFLLDWRFILVPGFVDFMLIEWCVTRQGQVRRILSAVLTGR
;
A
#
# COMPACT_ATOMS: atom_id res chain seq x y z
N MET A 1 15.16 -20.20 -16.56
CA MET A 1 14.94 -20.90 -15.27
C MET A 1 13.46 -20.89 -14.97
N LYS A 2 12.83 -22.06 -14.77
CA LYS A 2 11.41 -22.17 -14.39
C LYS A 2 11.26 -21.74 -12.92
N GLU A 3 10.24 -20.93 -12.61
CA GLU A 3 9.88 -20.63 -11.22
C GLU A 3 9.50 -21.92 -10.50
N ARG A 4 10.01 -22.13 -9.28
CA ARG A 4 9.55 -23.22 -8.42
C ARG A 4 8.17 -22.89 -7.89
N PRO A 5 7.19 -23.81 -7.91
CA PRO A 5 5.89 -23.55 -7.31
C PRO A 5 6.04 -23.18 -5.82
N ALA A 6 5.17 -22.31 -5.33
CA ALA A 6 5.12 -21.99 -3.92
C ALA A 6 4.84 -23.25 -3.09
N SER A 7 5.48 -23.35 -1.94
CA SER A 7 5.22 -24.44 -1.01
C SER A 7 3.78 -24.37 -0.50
N LEU A 8 3.18 -25.54 -0.28
CA LEU A 8 1.83 -25.64 0.30
C LEU A 8 1.75 -24.93 1.66
N LEU A 9 2.81 -25.03 2.47
CA LEU A 9 2.90 -24.36 3.77
C LEU A 9 2.85 -22.83 3.65
N ALA A 10 3.51 -22.25 2.64
CA ALA A 10 3.43 -20.80 2.41
C ALA A 10 1.99 -20.37 2.09
N TRP A 11 1.29 -21.13 1.25
CA TRP A 11 -0.12 -20.85 0.94
C TRP A 11 -1.03 -20.99 2.17
N ILE A 12 -0.83 -22.03 2.98
CA ILE A 12 -1.59 -22.21 4.23
C ILE A 12 -1.36 -21.03 5.17
N TYR A 13 -0.11 -20.60 5.36
CA TYR A 13 0.22 -19.46 6.21
C TYR A 13 -0.45 -18.17 5.73
N VAL A 14 -0.27 -17.82 4.46
CA VAL A 14 -0.81 -16.55 3.93
C VAL A 14 -2.33 -16.56 3.82
N GLY A 15 -2.92 -17.70 3.45
CA GLY A 15 -4.37 -17.88 3.47
C GLY A 15 -4.95 -17.74 4.88
N SER A 16 -4.28 -18.32 5.88
CA SER A 16 -4.67 -18.17 7.29
C SER A 16 -4.53 -16.73 7.76
N LEU A 17 -3.44 -16.03 7.40
CA LEU A 17 -3.23 -14.62 7.72
C LEU A 17 -4.32 -13.72 7.12
N ALA A 18 -4.72 -13.97 5.87
CA ALA A 18 -5.83 -13.28 5.21
C ALA A 18 -7.18 -13.54 5.93
N ILE A 19 -7.45 -14.78 6.34
CA ILE A 19 -8.64 -15.14 7.12
C ILE A 19 -8.64 -14.44 8.48
N VAL A 20 -7.52 -14.47 9.20
CA VAL A 20 -7.39 -13.82 10.51
C VAL A 20 -7.60 -12.31 10.41
N LEU A 21 -7.03 -11.67 9.39
CA LEU A 21 -7.28 -10.25 9.11
C LEU A 21 -8.75 -9.99 8.78
N GLY A 22 -9.39 -10.85 7.98
CA GLY A 22 -10.81 -10.77 7.69
C GLY A 22 -11.70 -10.89 8.94
N ILE A 23 -11.42 -11.85 9.82
CA ILE A 23 -12.12 -12.01 11.11
C ILE A 23 -11.97 -10.75 11.97
N SER A 24 -10.75 -10.21 12.02
CA SER A 24 -10.45 -8.99 12.76
C SER A 24 -11.22 -7.77 12.24
N LEU A 25 -11.30 -7.59 10.90
CA LEU A 25 -12.11 -6.54 10.28
C LEU A 25 -13.61 -6.73 10.51
N LEU A 26 -14.13 -7.96 10.37
CA LEU A 26 -15.55 -8.27 10.59
C LEU A 26 -15.99 -8.13 12.05
N SER A 27 -15.05 -8.17 12.99
CA SER A 27 -15.33 -7.93 14.41
C SER A 27 -15.47 -6.45 14.76
N ALA A 28 -14.98 -5.56 13.89
CA ALA A 28 -15.09 -4.13 14.06
C ALA A 28 -16.38 -3.58 13.45
N THR A 29 -16.83 -2.43 13.96
CA THR A 29 -18.03 -1.75 13.45
C THR A 29 -17.64 -0.70 12.42
N PRO A 30 -18.18 -0.77 11.18
CA PRO A 30 -18.05 0.31 10.20
C PRO A 30 -18.51 1.65 10.78
N SER A 31 -17.76 2.71 10.52
CA SER A 31 -18.14 4.09 10.87
C SER A 31 -18.02 4.95 9.60
N PRO A 32 -19.03 4.92 8.71
CA PRO A 32 -19.00 5.65 7.44
C PRO A 32 -18.79 7.15 7.66
N GLN A 33 -17.72 7.72 7.10
CA GLN A 33 -17.32 9.11 7.31
C GLN A 33 -16.65 9.69 6.06
N ASP A 34 -16.48 11.01 6.05
CA ASP A 34 -15.68 11.75 5.05
C ASP A 34 -16.08 11.38 3.60
N ASP A 35 -15.10 11.01 2.78
CA ASP A 35 -15.21 10.74 1.35
C ASP A 35 -16.10 9.54 1.01
N HIS A 36 -16.42 8.68 1.99
CA HIS A 36 -17.24 7.49 1.80
C HIS A 36 -18.53 7.79 1.04
N PHE A 37 -19.23 8.86 1.41
CA PHE A 37 -20.55 9.19 0.83
C PHE A 37 -20.45 9.55 -0.65
N LEU A 38 -19.35 10.18 -1.07
CA LEU A 38 -19.10 10.49 -2.48
C LEU A 38 -18.81 9.21 -3.27
N TYR A 39 -17.94 8.34 -2.74
CA TYR A 39 -17.61 7.07 -3.37
C TYR A 39 -18.83 6.13 -3.45
N GLN A 40 -19.65 6.06 -2.39
CA GLN A 40 -20.88 5.29 -2.37
C GLN A 40 -21.89 5.83 -3.40
N ARG A 41 -22.05 7.16 -3.51
CA ARG A 41 -22.92 7.76 -4.54
C ARG A 41 -22.44 7.45 -5.96
N PHE A 42 -21.13 7.46 -6.20
CA PHE A 42 -20.56 7.05 -7.49
C PHE A 42 -20.91 5.58 -7.80
N ILE A 43 -20.74 4.69 -6.83
CA ILE A 43 -21.10 3.27 -6.94
C ILE A 43 -22.58 3.09 -7.28
N GLU A 44 -23.46 3.82 -6.61
CA GLU A 44 -24.91 3.77 -6.83
C GLU A 44 -25.29 4.25 -8.24
N SER A 45 -24.66 5.33 -8.70
CA SER A 45 -24.85 5.86 -10.06
C SER A 45 -24.39 4.86 -11.12
N LEU A 46 -23.22 4.25 -10.92
CA LEU A 46 -22.67 3.23 -11.81
C LEU A 46 -23.58 1.99 -11.86
N ALA A 47 -24.11 1.55 -10.72
CA ALA A 47 -25.07 0.45 -10.64
C ALA A 47 -26.44 0.76 -11.23
N GLY A 48 -26.78 2.05 -11.36
CA GLY A 48 -27.92 2.54 -12.13
C GLY A 48 -27.67 2.61 -13.64
N GLY A 49 -26.49 2.22 -14.12
CA GLY A 49 -26.12 2.24 -15.54
C GLY A 49 -25.54 3.58 -16.02
N ARG A 50 -25.19 4.49 -15.11
CA ARG A 50 -24.65 5.82 -15.43
C ARG A 50 -23.23 5.98 -14.89
N LEU A 51 -22.27 6.20 -15.79
CA LEU A 51 -20.93 6.64 -15.41
C LEU A 51 -20.97 8.16 -15.12
N ASP A 52 -21.11 8.53 -13.85
CA ASP A 52 -21.19 9.92 -13.40
C ASP A 52 -19.89 10.37 -12.71
N LEU A 53 -18.94 10.86 -13.52
CA LEU A 53 -17.68 11.44 -13.08
C LEU A 53 -17.80 12.91 -12.67
N SER A 54 -19.02 13.47 -12.62
CA SER A 54 -19.28 14.77 -11.98
C SER A 54 -19.29 14.68 -10.45
N ILE A 55 -19.34 13.46 -9.92
CA ILE A 55 -19.15 13.19 -8.49
C ILE A 55 -17.65 13.34 -8.17
N PRO A 56 -17.27 14.19 -7.20
CA PRO A 56 -15.87 14.35 -6.82
C PRO A 56 -15.29 13.04 -6.24
N GLY A 57 -14.10 12.67 -6.69
CA GLY A 57 -13.40 11.52 -6.17
C GLY A 57 -12.41 10.89 -7.16
N PHE A 58 -11.53 10.07 -6.58
CA PHE A 58 -10.71 9.12 -7.30
C PHE A 58 -11.36 7.72 -7.19
N HIS A 59 -12.05 7.30 -8.25
CA HIS A 59 -12.99 6.17 -8.22
C HIS A 59 -12.40 4.79 -8.56
N GLY A 60 -11.07 4.65 -8.65
CA GLY A 60 -10.44 3.41 -9.11
C GLY A 60 -10.76 2.17 -8.26
N SER A 61 -10.78 2.32 -6.93
CA SER A 61 -11.11 1.22 -6.00
C SER A 61 -12.60 1.01 -5.82
N ASP A 62 -13.44 1.94 -6.28
CA ASP A 62 -14.89 1.88 -6.09
C ASP A 62 -15.51 0.71 -6.85
N LEU A 63 -14.79 0.15 -7.83
CA LEU A 63 -15.19 -1.09 -8.51
C LEU A 63 -15.40 -2.26 -7.55
N PHE A 64 -14.64 -2.34 -6.45
CA PHE A 64 -14.86 -3.35 -5.42
C PHE A 64 -16.23 -3.17 -4.75
N GLY A 65 -16.57 -1.93 -4.38
CA GLY A 65 -17.86 -1.59 -3.78
C GLY A 65 -19.02 -1.75 -4.75
N PHE A 66 -18.82 -1.44 -6.04
CA PHE A 66 -19.79 -1.65 -7.11
C PHE A 66 -20.25 -3.10 -7.20
N ILE A 67 -19.30 -4.06 -7.21
CA ILE A 67 -19.63 -5.48 -7.24
C ILE A 67 -20.52 -5.84 -6.04
N ILE A 68 -20.16 -5.38 -4.83
CA ILE A 68 -20.94 -5.65 -3.62
C ILE A 68 -22.33 -5.01 -3.68
N TYR A 69 -22.41 -3.76 -4.16
CA TYR A 69 -23.67 -3.04 -4.25
C TYR A 69 -24.65 -3.70 -5.22
N VAL A 70 -24.18 -4.22 -6.36
CA VAL A 70 -25.02 -4.93 -7.35
C VAL A 70 -25.73 -6.12 -6.70
N PHE A 71 -25.06 -6.85 -5.81
CA PHE A 71 -25.64 -8.03 -5.16
C PHE A 71 -26.42 -7.73 -3.87
N THR A 72 -26.01 -6.71 -3.12
CA THR A 72 -26.53 -6.47 -1.76
C THR A 72 -27.42 -5.24 -1.63
N ARG A 73 -27.28 -4.27 -2.55
CA ARG A 73 -27.88 -2.93 -2.45
C ARG A 73 -27.58 -2.21 -1.13
N SER A 74 -26.47 -2.56 -0.48
CA SER A 74 -26.10 -2.01 0.82
C SER A 74 -25.70 -0.53 0.72
N PRO A 75 -26.16 0.34 1.63
CA PRO A 75 -25.77 1.75 1.67
C PRO A 75 -24.31 1.96 2.09
N ILE A 76 -23.60 0.90 2.49
CA ILE A 76 -22.17 0.92 2.85
C ILE A 76 -21.38 -0.08 2.02
N ALA A 77 -21.85 -0.41 0.82
CA ALA A 77 -21.21 -1.36 -0.09
C ALA A 77 -19.76 -0.97 -0.41
N GLN A 78 -19.45 0.33 -0.47
CA GLN A 78 -18.09 0.82 -0.62
C GLN A 78 -17.15 0.31 0.47
N ILE A 79 -17.57 0.37 1.74
CA ILE A 79 -16.79 -0.12 2.89
C ILE A 79 -16.61 -1.64 2.79
N TYR A 80 -17.67 -2.38 2.46
CA TYR A 80 -17.57 -3.82 2.31
C TYR A 80 -16.65 -4.25 1.15
N GLY A 81 -16.66 -3.52 0.04
CA GLY A 81 -15.68 -3.71 -1.04
C GLY A 81 -14.25 -3.52 -0.54
N LEU A 82 -14.02 -2.49 0.27
CA LEU A 82 -12.71 -2.22 0.87
C LEU A 82 -12.32 -3.23 1.96
N PHE A 83 -13.27 -3.83 2.69
CA PHE A 83 -12.99 -4.94 3.63
C PHE A 83 -12.42 -6.14 2.89
N ILE A 84 -13.04 -6.51 1.78
CA ILE A 84 -12.56 -7.61 0.94
C ILE A 84 -11.18 -7.26 0.41
N ALA A 85 -10.98 -6.03 -0.06
CA ALA A 85 -9.67 -5.60 -0.52
C ALA A 85 -8.60 -5.70 0.58
N ALA A 86 -8.93 -5.24 1.80
CA ALA A 86 -8.07 -5.30 2.97
C ALA A 86 -7.73 -6.74 3.37
N ALA A 87 -8.72 -7.64 3.42
CA ALA A 87 -8.51 -9.05 3.74
C ALA A 87 -7.63 -9.77 2.70
N LEU A 88 -7.65 -9.33 1.44
CA LEU A 88 -6.82 -9.87 0.36
C LEU A 88 -5.40 -9.30 0.31
N LEU A 89 -5.09 -8.24 1.07
CA LEU A 89 -3.76 -7.63 1.08
C LEU A 89 -2.61 -8.61 1.39
N PRO A 90 -2.72 -9.54 2.36
CA PRO A 90 -1.65 -10.51 2.62
C PRO A 90 -1.38 -11.42 1.42
N LEU A 91 -2.43 -11.86 0.71
CA LEU A 91 -2.30 -12.68 -0.49
C LEU A 91 -1.63 -11.90 -1.63
N ALA A 92 -2.03 -10.66 -1.87
CA ALA A 92 -1.41 -9.81 -2.89
C ALA A 92 0.05 -9.47 -2.53
N GLY A 93 0.34 -9.22 -1.25
CA GLY A 93 1.69 -9.03 -0.73
C GLY A 93 2.57 -10.25 -0.96
N PHE A 94 2.06 -11.45 -0.66
CA PHE A 94 2.76 -12.70 -0.94
C PHE A 94 3.08 -12.87 -2.42
N LEU A 95 2.08 -12.67 -3.28
CA LEU A 95 2.21 -12.79 -4.73
C LEU A 95 3.27 -11.84 -5.29
N ALA A 96 3.24 -10.55 -4.90
CA ALA A 96 4.18 -9.53 -5.35
C ALA A 96 5.61 -9.78 -4.83
N GLY A 97 5.77 -10.04 -3.53
CA GLY A 97 7.08 -10.25 -2.92
C GLY A 97 7.77 -11.50 -3.46
N ARG A 98 7.01 -12.60 -3.58
CA ARG A 98 7.50 -13.84 -4.15
C ARG A 98 7.85 -13.68 -5.63
N SER A 99 7.06 -12.94 -6.41
CA SER A 99 7.33 -12.84 -7.85
C SER A 99 8.51 -11.92 -8.17
N ILE A 100 8.78 -10.90 -7.37
CA ILE A 100 9.97 -10.05 -7.49
C ILE A 100 11.24 -10.85 -7.16
N PHE A 101 11.26 -11.52 -6.00
CA PHE A 101 12.48 -12.13 -5.45
C PHE A 101 12.59 -13.64 -5.70
N LYS A 102 11.56 -14.26 -6.28
CA LYS A 102 11.47 -15.70 -6.64
C LYS A 102 11.59 -16.67 -5.48
N GLU A 103 11.28 -16.22 -4.27
CA GLU A 103 11.35 -17.02 -3.05
C GLU A 103 10.10 -16.80 -2.18
N ASP A 104 9.58 -17.89 -1.62
CA ASP A 104 8.42 -17.85 -0.72
C ASP A 104 8.69 -16.97 0.51
N TRP A 105 9.93 -16.94 1.01
CA TRP A 105 10.30 -16.14 2.18
C TRP A 105 9.99 -14.65 1.99
N HIS A 106 10.34 -14.07 0.83
CA HIS A 106 10.11 -12.65 0.56
C HIS A 106 8.61 -12.35 0.45
N GLY A 107 7.85 -13.27 -0.13
CA GLY A 107 6.39 -13.18 -0.15
C GLY A 107 5.79 -13.24 1.25
N ILE A 108 6.20 -14.21 2.07
CA ILE A 108 5.70 -14.39 3.45
C ILE A 108 5.97 -13.13 4.26
N VAL A 109 7.20 -12.63 4.25
CA VAL A 109 7.57 -11.43 5.02
C VAL A 109 6.82 -10.19 4.54
N LEU A 110 6.66 -10.00 3.22
CA LEU A 110 5.86 -8.89 2.72
C LEU A 110 4.39 -9.01 3.14
N ALA A 111 3.80 -10.21 3.06
CA ALA A 111 2.44 -10.46 3.52
C ALA A 111 2.26 -10.15 5.01
N SER A 112 3.21 -10.58 5.85
CA SER A 112 3.21 -10.29 7.29
C SER A 112 3.31 -8.79 7.57
N ILE A 113 4.24 -8.08 6.92
CA ILE A 113 4.39 -6.63 7.10
C ILE A 113 3.09 -5.90 6.71
N VAL A 114 2.54 -6.20 5.53
CA VAL A 114 1.31 -5.55 5.05
C VAL A 114 0.13 -5.84 5.96
N ALA A 115 -0.03 -7.08 6.42
CA ALA A 115 -1.07 -7.42 7.40
C ALA A 115 -0.89 -6.65 8.71
N LEU A 116 0.36 -6.36 9.09
CA LEU A 116 0.71 -5.65 10.31
C LEU A 116 0.68 -4.11 10.18
N MET A 117 0.13 -3.56 9.09
CA MET A 117 -0.06 -2.11 8.91
C MET A 117 -1.56 -1.74 9.05
N PRO A 118 -2.07 -1.54 10.28
CA PRO A 118 -3.51 -1.40 10.53
C PRO A 118 -4.09 -0.13 9.91
N PHE A 119 -3.28 0.92 9.76
CA PHE A 119 -3.67 2.15 9.08
C PHE A 119 -3.82 2.01 7.56
N ILE A 120 -3.43 0.88 6.97
CA ILE A 120 -3.74 0.55 5.57
C ILE A 120 -5.00 -0.32 5.49
N SER A 121 -5.15 -1.29 6.39
CA SER A 121 -6.26 -2.25 6.33
C SER A 121 -7.54 -1.76 7.01
N PHE A 122 -7.46 -1.22 8.23
CA PHE A 122 -8.62 -0.85 9.05
C PHE A 122 -9.19 0.53 8.72
N VAL A 123 -8.49 1.36 7.96
CA VAL A 123 -9.07 2.61 7.43
C VAL A 123 -10.25 2.36 6.48
N SER A 124 -10.39 1.15 5.95
CA SER A 124 -11.58 0.69 5.25
C SER A 124 -12.87 0.86 6.06
N LEU A 125 -12.80 0.78 7.41
CA LEU A 125 -13.95 0.96 8.31
C LEU A 125 -14.60 2.33 8.20
N ARG A 126 -13.88 3.35 7.71
CA ARG A 126 -14.39 4.70 7.46
C ARG A 126 -14.82 4.93 6.01
N GLY A 127 -14.44 4.03 5.11
CA GLY A 127 -14.59 4.18 3.66
C GLY A 127 -13.40 4.85 2.97
N TRP A 128 -12.24 4.93 3.61
CA TRP A 128 -11.02 5.41 2.97
C TRP A 128 -10.41 4.36 2.03
N THR A 129 -9.97 4.78 0.85
CA THR A 129 -9.59 3.90 -0.26
C THR A 129 -8.24 3.19 -0.11
N GLY A 130 -7.52 3.41 1.00
CA GLY A 130 -6.17 2.87 1.27
C GLY A 130 -5.97 1.37 0.96
N PRO A 131 -6.83 0.44 1.46
CA PRO A 131 -6.64 -0.98 1.19
C PRO A 131 -6.91 -1.35 -0.27
N GLY A 132 -7.90 -0.71 -0.92
CA GLY A 132 -8.14 -0.88 -2.36
C GLY A 132 -6.94 -0.40 -3.19
N TYR A 133 -6.37 0.74 -2.81
CA TYR A 133 -5.18 1.30 -3.42
C TYR A 133 -3.96 0.38 -3.32
N TRP A 134 -3.64 -0.11 -2.12
CA TRP A 134 -2.55 -1.05 -1.89
C TRP A 134 -2.74 -2.38 -2.61
N LEU A 135 -3.96 -2.92 -2.61
CA LEU A 135 -4.28 -4.15 -3.32
C LEU A 135 -3.99 -4.00 -4.83
N LEU A 136 -4.47 -2.92 -5.44
CA LEU A 136 -4.26 -2.64 -6.87
C LEU A 136 -2.77 -2.46 -7.21
N MET A 137 -2.01 -1.75 -6.38
CA MET A 137 -0.56 -1.58 -6.55
C MET A 137 0.19 -2.93 -6.47
N LEU A 138 -0.09 -3.73 -5.44
CA LEU A 138 0.53 -5.06 -5.27
C LEU A 138 0.18 -6.00 -6.43
N LEU A 139 -1.09 -6.01 -6.86
CA LEU A 139 -1.52 -6.82 -8.01
C LEU A 139 -0.90 -6.34 -9.32
N THR A 140 -0.68 -5.02 -9.49
CA THR A 140 0.02 -4.47 -10.65
C THR A 140 1.47 -4.97 -10.71
N ILE A 141 2.16 -4.97 -9.57
CA ILE A 141 3.52 -5.50 -9.45
C ILE A 141 3.53 -6.99 -9.82
N TRP A 142 2.63 -7.79 -9.23
CA TRP A 142 2.52 -9.21 -9.53
C TRP A 142 2.19 -9.48 -11.01
N SER A 143 1.22 -8.79 -11.59
CA SER A 143 0.85 -8.97 -13.00
C SER A 143 1.98 -8.58 -13.95
N ALA A 144 2.77 -7.56 -13.59
CA ALA A 144 3.94 -7.13 -14.35
C ALA A 144 5.02 -8.23 -14.38
N THR A 145 5.33 -8.82 -13.22
CA THR A 145 6.31 -9.93 -13.13
C THR A 145 5.87 -11.19 -13.90
N THR A 146 4.57 -11.44 -14.00
CA THR A 146 4.01 -12.57 -14.76
C THR A 146 3.77 -12.24 -16.24
N LYS A 147 4.23 -11.07 -16.71
CA LYS A 147 4.14 -10.59 -18.10
C LYS A 147 2.72 -10.49 -18.67
N ARG A 148 1.72 -10.35 -17.79
CA ARG A 148 0.32 -10.12 -18.18
C ARG A 148 0.09 -8.64 -18.42
N TRP A 149 0.51 -8.17 -19.59
CA TRP A 149 0.57 -6.74 -19.91
C TRP A 149 -0.79 -6.03 -19.81
N TRP A 150 -1.88 -6.67 -20.25
CA TRP A 150 -3.23 -6.09 -20.21
C TRP A 150 -3.69 -5.99 -18.75
N LEU A 151 -3.56 -7.06 -17.97
CA LEU A 151 -3.93 -7.03 -16.56
C LEU A 151 -3.12 -5.98 -15.80
N THR A 152 -1.83 -5.86 -16.12
CA THR A 152 -0.95 -4.82 -15.54
C THR A 152 -1.43 -3.41 -15.88
N GLY A 153 -1.77 -3.13 -17.13
CA GLY A 153 -2.25 -1.79 -17.51
C GLY A 153 -3.60 -1.44 -16.88
N ILE A 154 -4.53 -2.40 -16.78
CA ILE A 154 -5.83 -2.18 -16.10
C ILE A 154 -5.62 -1.92 -14.62
N LEU A 155 -4.89 -2.78 -13.91
CA LEU A 155 -4.65 -2.61 -12.48
C LEU A 155 -3.88 -1.34 -12.17
N PHE A 156 -2.90 -0.98 -13.02
CA PHE A 156 -2.14 0.25 -12.88
C PHE A 156 -3.03 1.48 -13.07
N ALA A 157 -3.91 1.48 -14.07
CA ALA A 157 -4.89 2.54 -14.27
C ALA A 157 -5.82 2.67 -13.06
N LEU A 158 -6.39 1.56 -12.58
CA LEU A 158 -7.27 1.58 -11.40
C LEU A 158 -6.52 2.07 -10.16
N ALA A 159 -5.25 1.72 -9.97
CA ALA A 159 -4.44 2.24 -8.87
C ALA A 159 -4.28 3.76 -8.96
N ILE A 160 -3.94 4.30 -10.14
CA ILE A 160 -3.83 5.76 -10.40
C ILE A 160 -5.18 6.45 -10.19
N LEU A 161 -6.26 5.85 -10.69
CA LEU A 161 -7.62 6.35 -10.52
C LEU A 161 -8.14 6.20 -9.09
N THR A 162 -7.45 5.48 -8.21
CA THR A 162 -7.75 5.44 -6.77
C THR A 162 -6.98 6.53 -6.02
N LYS A 163 -5.68 6.67 -6.33
CA LYS A 163 -4.84 7.80 -5.92
C LYS A 163 -3.76 8.02 -7.00
N PRO A 164 -3.58 9.26 -7.50
CA PRO A 164 -2.67 9.53 -8.63
C PRO A 164 -1.20 9.20 -8.33
N PHE A 165 -0.84 9.13 -7.04
CA PHE A 165 0.48 8.73 -6.55
C PHE A 165 0.91 7.31 -6.96
N ALA A 166 0.02 6.45 -7.46
CA ALA A 166 0.44 5.15 -7.99
C ALA A 166 1.40 5.26 -9.18
N ILE A 167 1.49 6.42 -9.84
CA ILE A 167 2.48 6.71 -10.88
C ILE A 167 3.92 6.39 -10.44
N VAL A 168 4.22 6.39 -9.14
CA VAL A 168 5.53 6.00 -8.60
C VAL A 168 5.97 4.58 -8.97
N LEU A 169 5.03 3.70 -9.35
CA LEU A 169 5.35 2.36 -9.83
C LEU A 169 5.98 2.37 -11.23
N LEU A 170 5.85 3.46 -11.99
CA LEU A 170 6.27 3.54 -13.39
C LEU A 170 7.75 3.11 -13.61
N PRO A 171 8.75 3.59 -12.85
CA PRO A 171 10.12 3.11 -12.96
C PRO A 171 10.25 1.59 -12.73
N LEU A 172 9.51 1.06 -11.76
CA LEU A 172 9.52 -0.36 -11.44
C LEU A 172 8.93 -1.20 -12.58
N LEU A 173 7.82 -0.75 -13.19
CA LEU A 173 7.19 -1.45 -14.32
C LEU A 173 8.14 -1.59 -15.52
N PHE A 174 8.99 -0.59 -15.78
CA PHE A 174 10.01 -0.67 -16.83
C PHE A 174 11.13 -1.67 -16.54
N VAL A 175 11.33 -2.06 -15.28
CA VAL A 175 12.28 -3.10 -14.88
C VAL A 175 11.62 -4.47 -14.87
N LEU A 176 10.38 -4.58 -14.38
CA LEU A 176 9.67 -5.85 -14.21
C LEU A 176 9.11 -6.43 -15.52
N ASN A 177 8.89 -5.61 -16.54
CA ASN A 177 8.44 -6.06 -17.86
C ASN A 177 9.51 -5.87 -18.95
N PRO A 178 10.68 -6.53 -18.86
CA PRO A 178 11.71 -6.40 -19.87
C PRO A 178 11.31 -7.23 -21.10
N SER A 179 10.98 -6.57 -22.20
CA SER A 179 10.97 -7.20 -23.54
C SER A 179 12.28 -6.86 -24.27
N LYS A 180 12.86 -7.88 -24.92
CA LYS A 180 13.98 -7.72 -25.86
C LYS A 180 13.50 -7.32 -27.26
N GLU A 181 12.20 -7.44 -27.52
CA GLU A 181 11.58 -7.10 -28.79
C GLU A 181 11.19 -5.61 -28.85
N LYS A 182 10.61 -5.19 -29.98
CA LYS A 182 10.26 -3.81 -30.36
C LYS A 182 9.78 -2.95 -29.19
N ASN A 183 10.18 -1.66 -29.19
CA ASN A 183 9.85 -0.67 -28.15
C ASN A 183 8.38 -0.70 -27.68
N TRP A 184 7.42 -0.93 -28.57
CA TRP A 184 6.00 -1.02 -28.20
C TRP A 184 5.70 -2.08 -27.14
N GLU A 185 6.21 -3.31 -27.28
CA GLU A 185 5.85 -4.41 -26.38
C GLU A 185 6.32 -4.19 -24.94
N ARG A 186 7.44 -3.49 -24.80
CA ARG A 186 8.00 -3.10 -23.52
C ARG A 186 7.13 -2.07 -22.78
N HIS A 187 6.40 -1.24 -23.51
CA HIS A 187 5.68 -0.09 -22.95
C HIS A 187 4.16 -0.25 -23.01
N ARG A 188 3.61 -1.26 -23.71
CA ARG A 188 2.16 -1.43 -23.92
C ARG A 188 1.31 -1.45 -22.64
N ALA A 189 1.82 -2.01 -21.54
CA ALA A 189 1.11 -2.01 -20.26
C ALA A 189 0.96 -0.59 -19.70
N VAL A 190 2.04 0.20 -19.77
CA VAL A 190 2.07 1.60 -19.35
C VAL A 190 1.19 2.45 -20.25
N PHE A 191 1.30 2.28 -21.57
CA PHE A 191 0.46 3.02 -22.54
C PHE A 191 -1.02 2.73 -22.34
N MET A 192 -1.39 1.46 -22.13
CA MET A 192 -2.78 1.11 -21.89
C MET A 192 -3.28 1.70 -20.56
N GLY A 193 -2.47 1.62 -19.50
CA GLY A 193 -2.82 2.25 -18.23
C GLY A 193 -3.03 3.76 -18.35
N GLY A 194 -2.10 4.43 -19.02
CA GLY A 194 -2.19 5.87 -19.31
C GLY A 194 -3.39 6.22 -20.20
N ALA A 195 -3.72 5.40 -21.19
CA ALA A 195 -4.89 5.62 -22.05
C ALA A 195 -6.21 5.52 -21.27
N ILE A 196 -6.34 4.55 -20.35
CA ILE A 196 -7.52 4.42 -19.48
C ILE A 196 -7.65 5.65 -18.57
N VAL A 197 -6.55 6.09 -17.95
CA VAL A 197 -6.53 7.30 -17.11
C VAL A 197 -6.91 8.54 -17.92
N ALA A 198 -6.30 8.72 -19.10
CA ALA A 198 -6.60 9.84 -19.98
C ALA A 198 -8.07 9.87 -20.42
N LEU A 199 -8.63 8.70 -20.75
CA LEU A 199 -10.05 8.57 -21.11
C LEU A 199 -10.95 8.93 -19.93
N TYR A 200 -10.63 8.46 -18.73
CA TYR A 200 -11.37 8.84 -17.51
C TYR A 200 -11.35 10.35 -17.29
N LEU A 201 -10.17 10.99 -17.37
CA LEU A 201 -10.04 12.43 -17.18
C LEU A 201 -10.77 13.22 -18.27
N LEU A 202 -10.76 12.75 -19.52
CA LEU A 202 -11.52 13.37 -20.60
C LEU A 202 -13.02 13.30 -20.34
N ILE A 203 -13.54 12.15 -19.93
CA ILE A 203 -14.96 11.99 -19.59
C ILE A 203 -15.33 12.89 -18.41
N GLN A 204 -14.49 12.93 -17.36
CA GLN A 204 -14.70 13.81 -16.22
C GLN A 204 -14.74 15.28 -16.66
N TYR A 205 -13.81 15.73 -17.49
CA TYR A 205 -13.78 17.09 -18.00
C TYR A 205 -15.04 17.43 -18.82
N VAL A 206 -15.50 16.51 -19.67
CA VAL A 206 -16.74 16.70 -20.46
C VAL A 206 -17.98 16.78 -19.56
N GLN A 207 -18.04 16.00 -18.48
CA GLN A 207 -19.21 15.95 -17.59
C GLN A 207 -19.23 17.07 -16.55
N ALA A 208 -18.08 17.44 -16.00
CA ALA A 208 -17.94 18.36 -14.88
C ALA A 208 -17.36 19.74 -15.26
N GLY A 209 -16.80 19.88 -16.46
CA GLY A 209 -16.11 21.09 -16.92
C GLY A 209 -14.72 21.31 -16.30
N ARG A 210 -14.23 20.36 -15.47
CA ARG A 210 -12.93 20.41 -14.78
C ARG A 210 -12.48 19.01 -14.35
N ILE A 211 -11.25 18.89 -13.87
CA ILE A 211 -10.72 17.68 -13.24
C ILE A 211 -10.78 17.86 -11.71
N PHE A 212 -11.37 16.89 -11.00
CA PHE A 212 -11.44 16.94 -9.54
C PHE A 212 -10.14 16.46 -8.89
N VAL A 213 -9.75 17.09 -7.79
CA VAL A 213 -8.60 16.70 -6.97
C VAL A 213 -9.11 15.95 -5.74
N GLY A 214 -9.28 14.63 -5.86
CA GLY A 214 -9.84 13.80 -4.80
C GLY A 214 -11.29 14.14 -4.50
N ALA A 215 -11.67 14.08 -3.22
CA ALA A 215 -13.02 14.43 -2.75
C ALA A 215 -13.24 15.95 -2.58
N HIS A 216 -12.22 16.78 -2.81
CA HIS A 216 -12.28 18.23 -2.66
C HIS A 216 -12.94 18.86 -3.90
N ALA A 217 -14.25 19.05 -3.82
CA ALA A 217 -15.05 19.61 -4.92
C ALA A 217 -14.66 21.06 -5.25
N ASP A 218 -14.04 21.78 -4.32
CA ASP A 218 -13.62 23.18 -4.42
C ASP A 218 -12.24 23.36 -5.10
N LEU A 219 -11.40 22.33 -5.08
CA LEU A 219 -10.05 22.38 -5.68
C LEU A 219 -10.06 21.94 -7.15
N SER A 220 -9.37 22.69 -8.00
CA SER A 220 -9.05 22.32 -9.38
C SER A 220 -7.56 22.00 -9.53
N GLU A 221 -7.15 21.51 -10.70
CA GLU A 221 -5.75 21.21 -11.03
C GLU A 221 -4.80 22.39 -10.82
N ALA A 222 -5.28 23.63 -10.98
CA ALA A 222 -4.51 24.85 -10.77
C ALA A 222 -4.38 25.23 -9.28
N GLY A 223 -5.37 24.85 -8.45
CA GLY A 223 -5.39 25.14 -7.01
C GLY A 223 -4.62 24.13 -6.17
N ALA A 224 -4.21 22.98 -6.75
CA ALA A 224 -3.52 21.92 -6.03
C ALA A 224 -2.01 22.18 -5.82
N LEU A 225 -1.41 23.08 -6.61
CA LEU A 225 0.04 23.32 -6.64
C LEU A 225 0.44 24.56 -5.83
N GLN A 226 1.55 24.44 -5.10
CA GLN A 226 2.02 25.45 -4.16
C GLN A 226 3.24 26.27 -4.62
N GLY A 227 3.46 27.40 -3.93
CA GLY A 227 4.66 28.22 -4.07
C GLY A 227 5.91 27.60 -3.40
N PRO A 228 7.11 28.11 -3.72
CA PRO A 228 8.39 27.51 -3.35
C PRO A 228 8.61 27.34 -1.83
N THR A 229 8.13 28.28 -1.02
CA THR A 229 8.27 28.21 0.45
C THR A 229 7.55 27.00 1.04
N ARG A 230 6.34 26.70 0.56
CA ARG A 230 5.59 25.54 1.05
C ARG A 230 6.18 24.24 0.54
N ILE A 231 6.68 24.21 -0.69
CA ILE A 231 7.38 23.04 -1.22
C ILE A 231 8.53 22.65 -0.27
N LEU A 232 9.33 23.63 0.20
CA LEU A 232 10.39 23.37 1.17
C LEU A 232 9.87 22.84 2.51
N LEU A 233 8.77 23.42 3.03
CA LEU A 233 8.14 22.95 4.26
C LEU A 233 7.59 21.53 4.12
N ASN A 234 6.97 21.21 2.98
CA ASN A 234 6.47 19.87 2.67
C ASN A 234 7.62 18.86 2.53
N ILE A 235 8.77 19.24 1.97
CA ILE A 235 9.95 18.35 1.93
C ILE A 235 10.43 18.05 3.36
N ALA A 236 10.59 19.08 4.19
CA ALA A 236 11.02 18.92 5.57
C ALA A 236 10.03 18.06 6.37
N HIS A 237 8.73 18.31 6.17
CA HIS A 237 7.67 17.54 6.80
C HIS A 237 7.63 16.10 6.28
N GLY A 238 7.82 15.85 4.99
CA GLY A 238 7.86 14.52 4.40
C GLY A 238 8.98 13.66 4.98
N LEU A 239 10.18 14.23 5.16
CA LEU A 239 11.29 13.55 5.84
C LEU A 239 10.92 13.22 7.29
N GLN A 240 10.26 14.13 7.97
CA GLN A 240 9.78 13.88 9.33
C GLN A 240 8.74 12.75 9.38
N ILE A 241 7.76 12.73 8.48
CA ILE A 241 6.76 11.65 8.41
C ILE A 241 7.43 10.31 8.08
N LEU A 242 8.47 10.28 7.26
CA LEU A 242 9.17 9.03 6.90
C LEU A 242 9.95 8.42 8.06
N PHE A 243 10.41 9.23 9.01
CA PHE A 243 11.31 8.77 10.09
C PHE A 243 10.77 8.96 11.51
N SER A 244 9.59 9.56 11.68
CA SER A 244 8.99 9.81 13.00
C SER A 244 7.81 8.90 13.31
N VAL A 245 7.81 8.32 14.51
CA VAL A 245 6.66 7.56 15.04
C VAL A 245 5.49 8.50 15.40
N HIS A 246 5.75 9.80 15.59
CA HIS A 246 4.74 10.83 15.87
C HIS A 246 4.95 12.01 14.90
N ASN A 247 3.95 12.39 14.11
CA ASN A 247 4.11 13.58 13.27
C ASN A 247 3.95 14.83 14.15
N TYR A 248 5.02 15.61 14.29
CA TYR A 248 4.92 16.97 14.82
C TYR A 248 4.63 17.88 13.64
N TYR A 249 3.42 18.45 13.56
CA TYR A 249 3.11 19.44 12.54
C TYR A 249 3.66 20.80 12.99
N TYR A 250 4.24 21.59 12.06
CA TYR A 250 4.62 22.98 12.34
C TYR A 250 3.34 23.79 12.64
N PRO A 251 3.32 24.60 13.71
CA PRO A 251 2.08 25.13 14.24
C PRO A 251 1.47 26.22 13.35
N ASN A 252 0.15 26.11 13.12
CA ASN A 252 -0.86 27.17 12.90
C ASN A 252 -1.46 27.35 11.46
N PRO A 253 -2.80 27.23 11.27
CA PRO A 253 -3.82 26.74 12.20
C PRO A 253 -3.80 25.21 12.26
N ALA A 254 -3.63 24.68 13.47
CA ALA A 254 -3.60 23.25 13.74
C ALA A 254 -5.04 22.71 13.79
N LEU A 255 -5.52 22.16 12.68
CA LEU A 255 -6.74 21.33 12.63
C LEU A 255 -6.38 19.84 12.56
N THR A 256 -5.36 19.39 13.29
CA THR A 256 -4.88 18.01 13.20
C THR A 256 -5.10 17.25 14.49
N GLY A 257 -6.10 16.35 14.43
CA GLY A 257 -6.34 15.35 15.46
C GLY A 257 -5.29 14.22 15.44
N PRO A 258 -5.47 13.19 16.28
CA PRO A 258 -4.48 12.12 16.50
C PRO A 258 -4.27 11.16 15.30
N GLY A 259 -4.83 11.46 14.12
CA GLY A 259 -4.71 10.63 12.91
C GLY A 259 -3.39 10.78 12.17
N ASN A 260 -2.50 11.69 12.58
CA ASN A 260 -1.24 11.96 11.89
C ASN A 260 -0.08 11.16 12.48
N MET A 261 -0.13 9.84 12.38
CA MET A 261 1.05 9.01 12.67
C MET A 261 1.54 8.29 11.43
N MET A 262 2.78 7.80 11.47
CA MET A 262 3.33 7.03 10.35
C MET A 262 2.57 5.71 10.19
N HIS A 263 2.01 5.44 9.01
CA HIS A 263 1.23 4.22 8.73
C HIS A 263 2.09 2.97 8.47
N THR A 264 3.40 3.09 8.74
CA THR A 264 4.41 2.05 8.65
C THR A 264 5.44 2.23 9.77
N THR A 265 6.45 1.36 9.84
CA THR A 265 7.58 1.54 10.76
C THR A 265 8.73 2.32 10.12
N PRO A 266 9.31 3.33 10.82
CA PRO A 266 10.53 4.02 10.39
C PRO A 266 11.69 3.06 10.09
N VAL A 267 11.72 1.90 10.75
CA VAL A 267 12.78 0.90 10.56
C VAL A 267 12.70 0.30 9.16
N ILE A 268 11.50 0.01 8.65
CA ILE A 268 11.34 -0.47 7.27
C ILE A 268 11.77 0.61 6.28
N VAL A 269 11.40 1.87 6.52
CA VAL A 269 11.81 2.99 5.66
C VAL A 269 13.33 3.10 5.62
N PHE A 270 13.99 3.04 6.78
CA PHE A 270 15.44 3.06 6.88
C PHE A 270 16.11 1.89 6.16
N LEU A 271 15.66 0.65 6.42
CA LEU A 271 16.21 -0.55 5.77
C LEU A 271 15.99 -0.53 4.25
N GLY A 272 14.82 -0.07 3.80
CA GLY A 272 14.49 0.08 2.39
C GLY A 272 15.39 1.12 1.71
N LEU A 273 15.55 2.30 2.31
CA LEU A 273 16.44 3.34 1.79
C LEU A 273 17.89 2.85 1.75
N PHE A 274 18.36 2.17 2.81
CA PHE A 274 19.69 1.59 2.83
C PHE A 274 19.89 0.56 1.72
N ALA A 275 18.92 -0.34 1.49
CA ALA A 275 18.98 -1.31 0.41
C ALA A 275 19.01 -0.66 -0.98
N MET A 276 18.26 0.43 -1.15
CA MET A 276 18.23 1.21 -2.38
C MET A 276 19.57 1.90 -2.68
N LEU A 277 20.23 2.44 -1.65
CA LEU A 277 21.50 3.16 -1.77
C LEU A 277 22.73 2.23 -1.79
N ALA A 278 22.66 1.09 -1.11
CA ALA A 278 23.73 0.10 -0.99
C ALA A 278 23.27 -1.32 -1.40
N PRO A 279 22.86 -1.53 -2.67
CA PRO A 279 22.25 -2.77 -3.14
C PRO A 279 23.16 -4.01 -2.97
N ASP A 280 24.47 -3.86 -3.10
CA ASP A 280 25.42 -4.97 -2.96
C ASP A 280 25.49 -5.48 -1.51
N THR A 281 25.40 -4.55 -0.54
CA THR A 281 25.31 -4.87 0.89
C THR A 281 23.99 -5.55 1.21
N ALA A 282 22.90 -5.21 0.54
CA ALA A 282 21.62 -5.90 0.68
C ALA A 282 21.58 -7.26 -0.04
N GLY A 283 22.52 -7.54 -0.94
CA GLY A 283 22.48 -8.70 -1.82
C GLY A 283 21.35 -8.64 -2.85
N ALA A 284 20.97 -7.42 -3.25
CA ALA A 284 19.83 -7.16 -4.13
C ALA A 284 20.25 -6.74 -5.54
N ASP A 285 19.37 -6.95 -6.52
CA ASP A 285 19.59 -6.50 -7.89
C ASP A 285 19.65 -4.97 -7.97
N ARG A 286 20.76 -4.43 -8.48
CA ARG A 286 21.00 -2.98 -8.57
C ARG A 286 19.96 -2.26 -9.41
N ARG A 287 19.47 -2.89 -10.48
CA ARG A 287 18.50 -2.26 -11.40
C ARG A 287 17.13 -2.14 -10.73
N LEU A 288 16.70 -3.18 -10.02
CA LEU A 288 15.50 -3.17 -9.18
C LEU A 288 15.61 -2.09 -8.08
N MET A 289 16.71 -2.06 -7.34
CA MET A 289 16.88 -1.09 -6.25
C MET A 289 16.87 0.36 -6.76
N ARG A 290 17.48 0.63 -7.91
CA ARG A 290 17.43 1.96 -8.55
C ARG A 290 16.04 2.35 -9.04
N SER A 291 15.24 1.42 -9.55
CA SER A 291 13.87 1.74 -9.97
C SER A 291 12.96 2.01 -8.78
N LEU A 292 13.12 1.27 -7.68
CA LEU A 292 12.41 1.54 -6.43
C LEU A 292 12.80 2.92 -5.87
N LEU A 293 14.10 3.26 -5.88
CA LEU A 293 14.58 4.58 -5.45
C LEU A 293 13.99 5.72 -6.29
N LEU A 294 14.02 5.58 -7.61
CA LEU A 294 13.46 6.59 -8.51
C LEU A 294 11.95 6.77 -8.28
N GLY A 295 11.22 5.67 -8.09
CA GLY A 295 9.79 5.72 -7.74
C GLY A 295 9.55 6.44 -6.41
N ALA A 296 10.33 6.13 -5.37
CA ALA A 296 10.21 6.76 -4.07
C ALA A 296 10.50 8.27 -4.13
N ILE A 297 11.52 8.69 -4.90
CA ILE A 297 11.83 10.10 -5.15
C ILE A 297 10.68 10.80 -5.87
N ILE A 298 10.10 10.18 -6.91
CA ILE A 298 8.93 10.73 -7.61
C ILE A 298 7.77 10.92 -6.63
N GLY A 299 7.49 9.93 -5.77
CA GLY A 299 6.38 9.99 -4.83
C GLY A 299 6.56 11.07 -3.76
N ILE A 300 7.76 11.20 -3.20
CA ILE A 300 8.09 12.27 -2.25
C ILE A 300 8.01 13.63 -2.96
N GLY A 301 8.54 13.72 -4.18
CA GLY A 301 8.50 14.94 -5.00
C GLY A 301 7.07 15.38 -5.31
N MET A 302 6.20 14.47 -5.73
CA MET A 302 4.78 14.78 -5.97
C MET A 302 4.08 15.27 -4.71
N ASN A 303 4.35 14.65 -3.55
CA ASN A 303 3.81 15.09 -2.27
C ASN A 303 4.29 16.48 -1.87
N ALA A 304 5.56 16.79 -2.13
CA ALA A 304 6.12 18.09 -1.84
C ALA A 304 5.43 19.22 -2.61
N LEU A 305 4.91 18.94 -3.81
CA LEU A 305 4.27 19.92 -4.68
C LEU A 305 2.83 20.28 -4.30
N LEU A 306 2.17 19.48 -3.44
CA LEU A 306 0.76 19.67 -3.09
C LEU A 306 0.51 20.72 -2.01
N ASP A 307 -0.69 21.32 -2.06
CA ASP A 307 -1.22 22.31 -1.12
C ASP A 307 -1.16 21.90 0.37
N HIS A 308 -1.50 20.65 0.61
CA HIS A 308 -1.48 20.03 1.91
C HIS A 308 -0.77 18.68 1.77
N MET A 309 0.32 18.52 2.53
CA MET A 309 0.99 17.24 2.58
C MET A 309 0.19 16.32 3.49
N ASP A 310 -0.41 15.29 2.89
CA ASP A 310 -1.10 14.23 3.61
C ASP A 310 -0.26 12.94 3.57
N HIS A 311 -0.02 12.35 4.74
CA HIS A 311 0.62 11.04 4.87
C HIS A 311 -0.07 9.93 4.06
N PHE A 312 -1.39 10.03 3.80
CA PHE A 312 -2.12 9.10 2.93
C PHE A 312 -1.61 9.08 1.49
N TYR A 313 -0.90 10.12 1.05
CA TYR A 313 -0.30 10.21 -0.26
C TYR A 313 1.12 9.63 -0.31
N MET A 314 1.75 9.39 0.85
CA MET A 314 3.05 8.75 0.95
C MET A 314 2.99 7.22 0.92
N GLU A 315 1.79 6.64 1.02
CA GLU A 315 1.53 5.20 0.98
C GLU A 315 2.23 4.49 -0.20
N ALA A 316 2.24 5.14 -1.36
CA ALA A 316 2.88 4.62 -2.57
C ALA A 316 4.40 4.45 -2.39
N SER A 317 5.07 5.49 -1.86
CA SER A 317 6.50 5.44 -1.55
C SER A 317 6.81 4.47 -0.41
N ILE A 318 5.93 4.40 0.60
CA ILE A 318 6.05 3.43 1.70
C ILE A 318 6.07 2.00 1.16
N LEU A 319 5.19 1.64 0.21
CA LEU A 319 5.22 0.33 -0.43
C LEU A 319 6.58 0.05 -1.09
N LEU A 320 7.17 1.03 -1.80
CA LEU A 320 8.49 0.87 -2.43
C LEU A 320 9.60 0.64 -1.40
N PHE A 321 9.59 1.38 -0.29
CA PHE A 321 10.52 1.16 0.82
C PHE A 321 10.34 -0.22 1.44
N THR A 322 9.10 -0.66 1.66
CA THR A 322 8.79 -1.99 2.20
C THR A 322 9.33 -3.10 1.30
N ILE A 323 9.14 -3.00 -0.02
CA ILE A 323 9.69 -3.98 -0.97
C ILE A 323 11.23 -3.99 -0.94
N ALA A 324 11.87 -2.82 -0.89
CA ALA A 324 13.31 -2.71 -0.83
C ALA A 324 13.92 -3.23 0.47
N ALA A 325 13.18 -3.21 1.58
CA ALA A 325 13.66 -3.70 2.87
C ALA A 325 13.77 -5.24 2.93
N LEU A 326 13.07 -5.98 2.07
CA LEU A 326 13.01 -7.45 2.16
C LEU A 326 14.38 -8.15 2.06
N PRO A 327 15.26 -7.82 1.08
CA PRO A 327 16.60 -8.42 1.01
C PRO A 327 17.45 -8.14 2.26
N MET A 328 17.30 -6.94 2.85
CA MET A 328 17.99 -6.59 4.09
C MET A 328 17.51 -7.46 5.26
N LEU A 329 16.20 -7.64 5.40
CA LEU A 329 15.63 -8.53 6.42
C LEU A 329 16.04 -10.00 6.21
N ARG A 330 16.25 -10.42 4.96
CA ARG A 330 16.72 -11.77 4.63
C ARG A 330 18.15 -11.99 5.06
N ARG A 331 19.01 -11.01 4.74
CA ARG A 331 20.46 -11.05 4.99
C ARG A 331 20.78 -10.83 6.46
N PHE A 332 20.05 -9.94 7.12
CA PHE A 332 20.23 -9.56 8.52
C PHE A 332 18.95 -9.83 9.33
N PRO A 333 18.63 -11.11 9.61
CA PRO A 333 17.36 -11.50 10.21
C PRO A 333 17.12 -10.95 11.63
N LEU A 334 18.15 -10.44 12.31
CA LEU A 334 17.99 -9.78 13.61
C LEU A 334 17.23 -8.45 13.54
N TRP A 335 17.05 -7.88 12.35
CA TRP A 335 16.16 -6.73 12.18
C TRP A 335 14.68 -7.11 12.26
N ILE A 336 14.32 -8.40 12.08
CA ILE A 336 12.93 -8.85 12.07
C ILE A 336 12.22 -8.57 13.41
N PRO A 337 12.78 -8.92 14.60
CA PRO A 337 12.15 -8.58 15.87
C PRO A 337 11.96 -7.07 16.08
N ILE A 338 12.91 -6.25 15.62
CA ILE A 338 12.83 -4.79 15.75
C ILE A 338 11.69 -4.25 14.87
N VAL A 339 11.62 -4.70 13.61
CA VAL A 339 10.52 -4.37 12.70
C VAL A 339 9.17 -4.79 13.28
N LEU A 340 9.08 -6.02 13.80
CA LEU A 340 7.85 -6.50 14.44
C LEU A 340 7.47 -5.63 15.64
N ALA A 341 8.38 -5.35 16.57
CA ALA A 341 8.08 -4.50 17.73
C ALA A 341 7.49 -3.14 17.32
N THR A 342 8.06 -2.51 16.28
CA THR A 342 7.54 -1.24 15.77
C THR A 342 6.20 -1.35 15.05
N LEU A 343 5.92 -2.46 14.36
CA LEU A 343 4.60 -2.71 13.77
C LEU A 343 3.55 -3.01 14.85
N HIS A 344 3.92 -3.71 15.92
CA HIS A 344 3.04 -3.91 17.08
C HIS A 344 2.69 -2.59 17.75
N PHE A 345 3.63 -1.65 17.83
CA PHE A 345 3.35 -0.31 18.33
C PHE A 345 2.29 0.41 17.48
N GLN A 346 2.30 0.24 16.15
CA GLN A 346 1.27 0.78 15.26
C GLN A 346 -0.11 0.17 15.54
N TRP A 347 -0.19 -1.14 15.76
CA TRP A 347 -1.42 -1.81 16.20
C TRP A 347 -1.92 -1.30 17.54
N PHE A 348 -1.04 -1.23 18.54
CA PHE A 348 -1.41 -0.74 19.86
C PHE A 348 -1.97 0.69 19.80
N TYR A 349 -1.31 1.58 19.05
CA TYR A 349 -1.82 2.93 18.92
C TYR A 349 -3.12 3.00 18.13
N PHE A 350 -3.23 2.28 17.00
CA PHE A 350 -4.49 2.22 16.24
C PHE A 350 -5.64 1.76 17.15
N TYR A 351 -5.39 0.76 17.98
CA TYR A 351 -6.35 0.30 18.98
C TYR A 351 -6.75 1.44 19.93
N LEU A 352 -5.79 2.10 20.57
CA LEU A 352 -6.10 3.20 21.51
C LEU A 352 -6.90 4.32 20.85
N GLN A 353 -6.53 4.69 19.62
CA GLN A 353 -7.12 5.82 18.91
C GLN A 353 -8.52 5.51 18.37
N TYR A 354 -8.72 4.33 17.79
CA TYR A 354 -9.93 4.01 17.04
C TYR A 354 -10.88 3.04 17.75
N ARG A 355 -10.49 2.48 18.92
CA ARG A 355 -11.35 1.59 19.70
C ARG A 355 -12.75 2.15 19.96
N PRO A 356 -12.93 3.42 20.39
CA PRO A 356 -14.27 3.95 20.64
C PRO A 356 -15.11 4.05 19.36
N GLY A 357 -14.48 4.39 18.23
CA GLY A 357 -15.17 4.61 16.95
C GLY A 357 -15.54 3.32 16.21
N PHE A 358 -14.68 2.31 16.25
CA PHE A 358 -14.89 1.03 15.56
C PHE A 358 -15.27 -0.12 16.49
N LEU A 359 -15.48 0.15 17.78
CA LEU A 359 -15.77 -0.86 18.81
C LEU A 359 -14.76 -2.03 18.80
N LEU A 360 -13.46 -1.70 18.69
CA LEU A 360 -12.40 -2.71 18.61
C LEU A 360 -12.33 -3.52 19.92
N ASP A 361 -12.47 -4.85 19.80
CA ASP A 361 -12.33 -5.80 20.90
C ASP A 361 -10.99 -6.57 20.82
N TRP A 362 -10.84 -7.64 21.60
CA TRP A 362 -9.62 -8.46 21.61
C TRP A 362 -9.36 -9.17 20.27
N ARG A 363 -10.36 -9.29 19.38
CA ARG A 363 -10.17 -9.92 18.06
C ARG A 363 -9.36 -9.02 17.13
N PHE A 364 -9.28 -7.72 17.42
CA PHE A 364 -8.37 -6.80 16.76
C PHE A 364 -6.93 -7.34 16.82
N ILE A 365 -6.46 -7.73 18.01
CA ILE A 365 -5.08 -8.19 18.21
C ILE A 365 -4.79 -9.61 17.68
N LEU A 366 -5.75 -10.29 17.02
CA LEU A 366 -5.52 -11.61 16.43
C LEU A 366 -4.46 -11.59 15.33
N VAL A 367 -4.39 -10.52 14.52
CA VAL A 367 -3.41 -10.41 13.43
C VAL A 367 -1.98 -10.39 13.96
N PRO A 368 -1.58 -9.46 14.86
CA PRO A 368 -0.26 -9.51 15.48
C PRO A 368 0.00 -10.81 16.23
N GLY A 369 -0.97 -11.30 17.02
CA GLY A 369 -0.82 -12.56 17.75
C GLY A 369 -0.57 -13.77 16.84
N PHE A 370 -1.21 -13.84 15.67
CA PHE A 370 -0.98 -14.90 14.69
C PHE A 370 0.44 -14.83 14.09
N VAL A 371 0.91 -13.64 13.71
CA VAL A 371 2.27 -13.48 13.16
C VAL A 371 3.33 -13.86 14.19
N ASP A 372 3.17 -13.42 15.44
CA ASP A 372 4.08 -13.75 16.54
C ASP A 372 4.10 -15.24 16.85
N PHE A 373 2.93 -15.88 16.94
CA PHE A 373 2.83 -17.31 17.17
C PHE A 373 3.59 -18.10 16.08
N MET A 374 3.38 -17.75 14.82
CA MET A 374 4.03 -18.41 13.68
C MET A 374 5.55 -18.16 13.65
N LEU A 375 6.00 -16.97 14.08
CA LEU A 375 7.44 -16.69 14.24
C LEU A 375 8.05 -17.51 15.38
N ILE A 376 7.37 -17.63 16.51
CA ILE A 376 7.82 -18.44 17.64
C ILE A 376 7.91 -19.92 17.23
N GLU A 377 6.88 -20.45 16.57
CA GLU A 377 6.88 -21.81 16.03
C GLU A 377 8.08 -22.03 15.08
N TRP A 378 8.33 -21.07 14.17
CA TRP A 378 9.48 -21.12 13.29
C TRP A 378 10.81 -21.12 14.07
N CYS A 379 10.95 -20.26 15.08
CA CYS A 379 12.15 -20.19 15.92
C CYS A 379 12.42 -21.51 16.66
N VAL A 380 11.37 -22.12 17.23
CA VAL A 380 11.45 -23.39 17.96
C VAL A 380 11.83 -24.54 17.01
N THR A 381 11.13 -24.67 15.88
CA THR A 381 11.39 -25.73 14.90
C THR A 381 12.76 -25.57 14.21
N ARG A 382 13.29 -24.35 14.14
CA ARG A 382 14.60 -24.03 13.53
C ARG A 382 15.65 -23.61 14.55
N GLN A 383 15.56 -24.06 15.81
CA GLN A 383 16.45 -23.63 16.90
C GLN A 383 17.95 -23.67 16.56
N GLY A 384 18.43 -24.67 15.82
CA GLY A 384 19.84 -24.77 15.43
C GLY A 384 20.27 -23.71 14.41
N GLN A 385 19.36 -23.22 13.58
CA GLN A 385 19.59 -22.07 12.69
C GLN A 385 19.56 -20.76 13.48
N VAL A 386 18.60 -20.60 14.39
CA VAL A 386 18.48 -19.42 15.26
C VAL A 386 19.73 -19.25 16.11
N ARG A 387 20.20 -20.32 16.79
CA ARG A 387 21.43 -20.30 17.59
C ARG A 387 22.65 -19.88 16.77
N ARG A 388 22.76 -20.35 15.51
CA ARG A 388 23.84 -19.95 14.61
C ARG A 388 23.81 -18.46 14.27
N ILE A 389 22.62 -17.93 13.96
CA ILE A 389 22.43 -16.49 13.71
C ILE A 389 22.86 -15.67 14.93
N LEU A 390 22.39 -16.05 16.12
CA LEU A 390 22.73 -15.36 17.37
C LEU A 390 24.22 -15.44 17.70
N SER A 391 24.84 -16.62 17.52
CA SER A 391 26.28 -16.80 17.78
C SER A 391 27.16 -16.00 16.83
N ALA A 392 26.77 -15.88 15.56
CA ALA A 392 27.52 -15.10 14.56
C ALA A 392 27.63 -13.63 15.02
N VAL A 393 26.50 -13.06 15.43
CA VAL A 393 26.44 -11.67 15.92
C VAL A 393 27.24 -11.47 17.21
N LEU A 394 27.13 -12.37 18.19
CA LEU A 394 27.91 -12.29 19.43
C LEU A 394 29.42 -12.41 19.20
N THR A 395 29.84 -13.07 18.11
CA THR A 395 31.25 -13.28 17.78
C THR A 395 31.79 -12.32 16.72
N GLY A 396 30.98 -11.37 16.24
CA GLY A 396 31.36 -10.39 15.23
C GLY A 396 31.66 -11.00 13.85
N ARG A 397 31.10 -12.19 13.55
CA ARG A 397 31.19 -12.89 12.27
C ARG A 397 29.84 -12.82 11.55
#